data_AF-A0A949I4C0-F1
#
_entry.id   AF-A0A949I4C0-F1
#
_cell.length_a   1.000
_cell.length_b   1.000
_cell.length_c   1.000
_cell.angle_alpha   90.00
_cell.angle_beta   90.00
_cell.angle_gamma   90.00
#
_symmetry.space_group_name_H-M   'P 1'
#
loop_
_entity.id
_entity.type
_entity.pdbx_description
1 polymer ?
#
loop_
_entity_poly.entity_id
_entity_poly.type
_entity_poly.pdbx_seq_one_letter_code
_entity_poly.pdbx_strand_id
1 'polypeptide(L)'
;MERTPLFYLANLGSEVHRIFTLKEKGLFKEAEGAYARASDIIEKLLNHPDLQGRTGEIKILRDYLEQSMKSKNAQFLKKEWQGYFSPYANRLFYSLETKHPDL
;
A
#
# COMPACT_ATOMS: atom_id res chain seq x y z
N MET A 1 1.61 5.28 -21.17
CA MET A 1 2.37 6.05 -20.15
C MET A 1 2.25 5.27 -18.85
N GLU A 2 3.38 4.85 -18.28
CA GLU A 2 3.40 4.17 -16.99
C GLU A 2 2.91 5.13 -15.89
N ARG A 3 2.14 4.65 -14.92
CA ARG A 3 1.63 5.50 -13.83
C ARG A 3 2.73 5.73 -12.81
N THR A 4 2.75 6.91 -12.19
CA THR A 4 3.77 7.26 -11.20
C THR A 4 3.70 6.36 -9.95
N PRO A 5 4.80 6.23 -9.19
CA PRO A 5 4.77 5.56 -7.89
C PRO A 5 3.72 6.14 -6.95
N LEU A 6 3.51 7.46 -6.97
CA LEU A 6 2.51 8.14 -6.15
C LEU A 6 1.08 7.75 -6.52
N PHE A 7 0.80 7.61 -7.82
CA PHE A 7 -0.48 7.10 -8.28
C PHE A 7 -0.74 5.69 -7.72
N TYR A 8 0.24 4.79 -7.83
CA TYR A 8 0.10 3.44 -7.30
C TYR A 8 -0.04 3.44 -5.78
N LEU A 9 0.73 4.28 -5.06
CA LEU A 9 0.66 4.35 -3.61
C LEU A 9 -0.69 4.88 -3.11
N ALA A 10 -1.27 5.89 -3.75
CA ALA A 10 -2.61 6.38 -3.43
C ALA A 10 -3.68 5.29 -3.60
N ASN A 11 -3.58 4.51 -4.68
CA ASN A 11 -4.48 3.36 -4.92
C ASN A 11 -4.26 2.24 -3.89
N LEU A 12 -3.01 1.99 -3.49
CA LEU A 12 -2.70 1.02 -2.43
C LEU A 12 -3.38 1.42 -1.12
N GLY A 13 -3.25 2.69 -0.72
CA GLY A 13 -3.90 3.21 0.48
C GLY A 13 -5.42 3.02 0.45
N SER A 14 -6.04 3.24 -0.71
CA SER A 14 -7.48 3.05 -0.92
C SER A 14 -7.92 1.59 -0.82
N GLU A 15 -7.20 0.66 -1.44
CA GLU A 15 -7.52 -0.78 -1.34
C GLU A 15 -7.28 -1.32 0.07
N VAL A 16 -6.22 -0.89 0.75
CA VAL A 16 -5.97 -1.34 2.13
C VAL A 16 -7.01 -0.81 3.10
N HIS A 17 -7.45 0.45 2.94
CA HIS A 17 -8.60 0.96 3.69
C HIS A 17 -9.84 0.11 3.46
N ARG A 18 -10.12 -0.25 2.20
CA ARG A 18 -11.25 -1.10 1.81
C ARG A 18 -11.16 -2.49 2.44
N ILE A 19 -9.97 -3.12 2.46
CA ILE A 19 -9.75 -4.43 3.12
C ILE A 19 -10.19 -4.35 4.59
N PHE A 20 -9.70 -3.35 5.33
CA PHE A 20 -10.05 -3.24 6.75
C PHE A 20 -11.55 -2.98 6.96
N THR A 21 -12.16 -2.09 6.18
CA THR A 21 -13.61 -1.84 6.27
C THR A 21 -14.46 -3.06 5.93
N LEU A 22 -14.07 -3.86 4.95
CA LEU A 22 -14.79 -5.09 4.60
C LEU A 22 -14.64 -6.14 5.69
N LYS A 23 -13.42 -6.29 6.26
CA LYS A 23 -13.18 -7.18 7.41
C LYS A 23 -13.97 -6.77 8.65
N GLU A 24 -14.05 -5.47 8.95
CA GLU A 24 -14.88 -4.91 10.03
C GLU A 24 -16.36 -5.25 9.84
N LYS A 25 -16.85 -5.35 8.60
CA LYS A 25 -18.23 -5.73 8.25
C LYS A 25 -18.46 -7.23 8.12
N GLY A 26 -17.45 -8.08 8.32
CA GLY A 26 -17.53 -9.53 8.10
C GLY A 26 -17.59 -9.97 6.63
N LEU A 27 -17.34 -9.05 5.69
CA LEU A 27 -17.36 -9.28 4.24
C LEU A 27 -16.00 -9.80 3.76
N PHE A 28 -15.64 -11.01 4.21
CA PHE A 28 -14.28 -11.55 4.01
C PHE A 28 -13.94 -11.86 2.56
N LYS A 29 -14.90 -12.34 1.76
CA LYS A 29 -14.70 -12.66 0.35
C LYS A 29 -14.42 -11.41 -0.48
N GLU A 30 -15.14 -10.32 -0.19
CA GLU A 30 -14.90 -9.02 -0.81
C GLU A 30 -13.53 -8.46 -0.38
N ALA A 31 -13.14 -8.68 0.88
CA ALA A 31 -11.83 -8.28 1.37
C ALA A 31 -10.69 -9.01 0.65
N GLU A 32 -10.84 -10.30 0.33
CA GLU A 32 -9.89 -11.05 -0.50
C GLU A 32 -9.74 -10.43 -1.90
N GLY A 33 -10.84 -9.97 -2.51
CA GLY A 33 -10.79 -9.27 -3.79
C GLY A 33 -10.05 -7.93 -3.70
N ALA A 34 -10.22 -7.17 -2.61
CA ALA A 34 -9.45 -5.95 -2.36
C ALA A 34 -7.97 -6.24 -2.08
N TYR A 35 -7.68 -7.32 -1.36
CA TYR A 35 -6.32 -7.80 -1.12
C TYR A 35 -5.61 -8.17 -2.42
N ALA A 36 -6.24 -8.91 -3.32
CA ALA A 36 -5.65 -9.23 -4.63
C ALA A 36 -5.25 -7.96 -5.41
N ARG A 37 -6.12 -6.95 -5.44
CA ARG A 37 -5.80 -5.66 -6.09
C ARG A 37 -4.66 -4.92 -5.38
N ALA A 38 -4.63 -4.91 -4.06
CA ALA A 38 -3.55 -4.32 -3.29
C ALA A 38 -2.20 -5.02 -3.57
N SER A 39 -2.18 -6.35 -3.63
CA SER A 39 -0.99 -7.13 -3.99
C SER A 39 -0.51 -6.81 -5.41
N ASP A 40 -1.41 -6.71 -6.39
CA ASP A 40 -1.05 -6.31 -7.76
C ASP A 40 -0.43 -4.91 -7.82
N ILE A 41 -0.90 -3.99 -6.97
CA ILE A 41 -0.35 -2.63 -6.86
C ILE A 41 1.06 -2.67 -6.24
N ILE A 42 1.25 -3.48 -5.20
CA ILE A 42 2.56 -3.69 -4.57
C ILE A 42 3.56 -4.24 -5.58
N GLU A 43 3.18 -5.23 -6.40
CA GLU A 43 4.06 -5.76 -7.44
C GLU A 43 4.42 -4.69 -8.49
N LYS A 44 3.48 -3.83 -8.87
CA LYS A 44 3.79 -2.68 -9.75
C LYS A 44 4.77 -1.71 -9.11
N LEU A 45 4.61 -1.42 -7.82
CA LEU A 45 5.55 -0.57 -7.07
C LEU A 45 6.95 -1.21 -6.97
N LEU A 46 7.05 -2.51 -6.69
CA LEU A 46 8.33 -3.23 -6.58
C LEU A 46 9.12 -3.21 -7.89
N ASN A 47 8.43 -3.21 -9.03
CA ASN A 47 9.06 -3.24 -10.35
C ASN A 47 9.17 -1.86 -11.02
N HIS A 48 8.67 -0.80 -10.38
CA HIS A 48 8.65 0.54 -10.97
C HIS A 48 10.07 1.11 -11.16
N PRO A 49 10.43 1.64 -12.35
CA PRO A 49 11.77 2.19 -12.63
C PRO A 49 12.26 3.21 -11.60
N ASP A 50 11.41 4.18 -11.22
CA ASP A 50 11.77 5.23 -10.24
C ASP A 50 12.09 4.72 -8.82
N LEU A 51 11.68 3.49 -8.51
CA LEU A 51 11.86 2.86 -7.19
C LEU A 51 12.95 1.76 -7.19
N GLN A 52 13.67 1.57 -8.31
CA GLN A 52 14.76 0.60 -8.37
C GLN A 52 15.78 0.85 -7.25
N GLY A 53 16.11 -0.23 -6.52
CA GLY A 53 17.00 -0.17 -5.36
C GLY A 53 16.38 0.41 -4.07
N ARG A 54 15.12 0.86 -4.09
CA ARG A 54 14.42 1.47 -2.94
C ARG A 54 13.14 0.75 -2.56
N THR A 55 13.16 -0.58 -2.67
CA THR A 55 11.97 -1.43 -2.46
C THR A 55 11.80 -1.91 -1.01
N GLY A 56 12.71 -1.59 -0.10
CA GLY A 56 12.70 -2.12 1.28
C GLY A 56 11.38 -1.86 2.00
N GLU A 57 10.90 -0.61 1.97
CA GLU A 57 9.64 -0.25 2.61
C GLU A 57 8.42 -0.83 1.89
N ILE A 58 8.47 -1.01 0.57
CA ILE A 58 7.40 -1.66 -0.20
C ILE A 58 7.27 -3.14 0.21
N LYS A 59 8.40 -3.82 0.46
CA LYS A 59 8.41 -5.20 0.97
C LYS A 59 7.80 -5.27 2.38
N ILE A 60 8.11 -4.31 3.25
CA ILE A 60 7.49 -4.23 4.59
C ILE A 60 5.97 -4.05 4.47
N LEU A 61 5.49 -3.18 3.56
CA LEU A 61 4.05 -3.01 3.31
C LEU A 61 3.39 -4.32 2.84
N ARG A 62 4.04 -5.07 1.96
CA ARG A 62 3.57 -6.38 1.50
C ARG A 62 3.44 -7.37 2.65
N ASP A 63 4.52 -7.54 3.42
CA ASP A 63 4.56 -8.50 4.51
C ASP A 63 3.53 -8.12 5.61
N TYR A 64 3.31 -6.82 5.83
CA TYR A 64 2.26 -6.32 6.72
C TYR A 64 0.86 -6.64 6.18
N LEU A 65 0.63 -6.40 4.89
CA LEU A 65 -0.64 -6.68 4.25
C LEU A 65 -0.99 -8.16 4.33
N GLU A 66 -0.04 -9.05 4.08
CA GLU A 66 -0.20 -10.51 4.23
C GLU A 66 -0.59 -10.92 5.65
N GLN A 67 0.09 -10.36 6.66
CA GLN A 67 -0.24 -10.58 8.06
C GLN A 67 -1.63 -10.05 8.41
N SER A 68 -2.01 -8.92 7.81
CA SER A 68 -3.29 -8.28 8.07
C SER A 68 -4.47 -9.16 7.65
N MET A 69 -4.30 -9.95 6.58
CA MET A 69 -5.34 -10.88 6.11
C MET A 69 -5.54 -12.05 7.06
N LYS A 70 -4.46 -12.58 7.65
CA LYS A 70 -4.49 -13.73 8.58
C LYS A 70 -5.04 -13.38 9.97
N SER A 71 -4.92 -12.12 10.37
CA SER A 71 -5.33 -11.66 11.70
C SER A 71 -6.84 -11.44 11.82
N LYS A 72 -7.38 -11.73 13.01
CA LYS A 72 -8.75 -11.40 13.40
C LYS A 72 -8.90 -9.97 13.94
N ASN A 73 -7.81 -9.29 14.28
CA ASN A 73 -7.84 -7.96 14.89
C ASN A 73 -7.64 -6.85 13.83
N ALA A 74 -8.66 -6.65 12.99
CA ALA A 74 -8.61 -5.68 11.89
C ALA A 74 -8.40 -4.22 12.37
N GLN A 75 -9.01 -3.85 13.49
CA GLN A 75 -8.95 -2.47 14.01
C GLN A 75 -7.54 -2.07 14.46
N PHE A 76 -6.84 -2.96 15.16
CA PHE A 76 -5.46 -2.72 15.59
C PHE A 76 -4.53 -2.55 14.39
N LEU A 77 -4.65 -3.47 13.42
CA LEU A 77 -3.82 -3.46 12.23
C LEU A 77 -4.08 -2.24 11.33
N LYS A 78 -5.33 -1.77 11.28
CA LYS A 78 -5.67 -0.53 10.57
C LYS A 78 -4.93 0.67 11.13
N LYS A 79 -4.82 0.79 12.46
CA LYS A 79 -4.11 1.89 13.12
C LYS A 79 -2.60 1.83 12.86
N GLU A 80 -2.02 0.65 13.02
CA GLU A 80 -0.60 0.41 12.73
C GLU A 80 -0.26 0.70 11.24
N TRP A 81 -1.09 0.21 10.31
CA TRP A 81 -0.96 0.53 8.89
C TRP A 81 -0.93 2.04 8.67
N GLN A 82 -1.89 2.78 9.21
CA GLN A 82 -1.95 4.24 9.04
C GLN A 82 -0.72 4.95 9.61
N GLY A 83 -0.24 4.49 10.78
CA GLY A 83 0.94 5.03 11.44
C GLY A 83 2.24 4.81 10.65
N TYR A 84 2.33 3.71 9.90
CA TYR A 84 3.51 3.41 9.08
C TYR A 84 3.41 3.95 7.65
N PHE A 85 2.25 3.79 7.01
CA PHE A 85 2.01 4.11 5.61
C PHE A 85 2.13 5.62 5.33
N SER A 86 1.54 6.48 6.18
CA SER A 86 1.51 7.92 5.91
C SER A 86 2.92 8.55 5.92
N PRO A 87 3.79 8.25 6.92
CA PRO A 87 5.18 8.72 6.87
C PRO A 87 5.95 8.21 5.64
N TYR A 88 5.74 6.95 5.25
CA TYR A 88 6.39 6.41 4.05
C TYR A 88 5.93 7.12 2.77
N ALA A 89 4.62 7.32 2.60
CA ALA A 89 4.08 8.03 1.45
C ALA A 89 4.62 9.46 1.32
N ASN A 90 4.73 10.19 2.43
CA ASN A 90 5.32 11.52 2.45
C ASN A 90 6.81 11.50 2.09
N ARG A 91 7.60 10.57 2.64
CA ARG A 91 9.01 10.42 2.26
C ARG A 91 9.17 10.12 0.77
N LEU A 92 8.29 9.30 0.21
CA LEU A 92 8.33 8.98 -1.20
C LEU A 92 7.97 10.18 -2.07
N PHE A 93 6.93 10.94 -1.69
CA PHE A 93 6.52 12.17 -2.36
C PHE A 93 7.68 13.16 -2.49
N TYR A 94 8.28 13.57 -1.37
CA TYR A 94 9.40 14.53 -1.39
C TYR A 94 10.62 13.99 -2.16
N SER A 95 10.84 12.69 -2.11
CA SER A 95 11.95 12.08 -2.84
C SER A 95 11.73 12.03 -4.35
N LEU A 96 10.48 12.03 -4.81
CA LEU A 96 10.16 12.05 -6.24
C LEU A 96 10.08 13.48 -6.75
N GLU A 97 9.54 14.42 -5.96
CA GLU A 97 9.57 15.86 -6.25
C GLU A 97 11.00 16.37 -6.45
N THR A 98 11.94 15.93 -5.62
CA THR A 98 13.37 16.27 -5.79
C THR A 98 14.04 15.64 -7.03
N LYS A 99 13.53 14.51 -7.54
CA LYS A 99 14.01 13.88 -8.78
C LYS A 99 13.32 14.41 -10.04
N HIS A 100 12.06 14.84 -9.91
CA HIS A 100 11.18 15.29 -10.97
C HIS A 100 10.37 16.49 -10.44
N PRO A 101 10.91 17.72 -10.52
CA PRO A 101 10.29 18.91 -9.93
C PRO A 101 8.97 19.33 -10.59
N ASP A 102 8.57 18.69 -11.70
CA ASP A 102 7.35 18.98 -12.45
C ASP A 102 6.19 17.98 -12.14
N LEU A 103 6.32 17.15 -11.09
CA LEU A 103 5.27 16.23 -10.61
C LEU A 103 4.31 16.85 -9.59
#